data_AF-A0A7C4M2T3-F1
#
_entry.id   AF-A0A7C4M2T3-F1
#
_cell.length_a   1.000
_cell.length_b   1.000
_cell.length_c   1.000
_cell.angle_alpha   90.00
_cell.angle_beta   90.00
_cell.angle_gamma   90.00
#
_symmetry.space_group_name_H-M   'P 1'
#
loop_
_entity.id
_entity.type
_entity.pdbx_description
1 polymer ?
#
loop_
_entity_poly.entity_id
_entity_poly.type
_entity_poly.pdbx_seq_one_letter_code
_entity_poly.pdbx_strand_id
1 'polypeptide(L)' 'MKRVLVSLPDKIYQLIDKELRGKMGESDSEIIRTIVIAYLSEKGYVRGER' A
#
# COMPACT_ATOMS: atom_id res chain seq x y z
N MET A 1 6.43 -6.05 -13.90
CA MET A 1 5.78 -5.07 -12.99
C MET A 1 5.86 -3.68 -13.60
N LYS A 2 4.80 -2.87 -13.47
CA LYS A 2 4.81 -1.44 -13.84
C LYS A 2 5.22 -0.63 -12.60
N ARG A 3 6.02 0.42 -12.78
CA ARG A 3 6.44 1.32 -11.68
C ARG A 3 5.75 2.66 -11.84
N VAL A 4 5.29 3.23 -10.73
CA VAL A 4 4.68 4.55 -10.66
C VAL A 4 5.35 5.30 -9.51
N LEU A 5 5.81 6.52 -9.77
CA LEU A 5 6.30 7.44 -8.75
C LEU A 5 5.15 8.30 -8.26
N VAL A 6 5.00 8.44 -6.94
CA VAL A 6 3.97 9.27 -6.32
C VAL A 6 4.58 10.11 -5.21
N SER A 7 3.99 11.28 -4.97
CA SER A 7 4.32 12.12 -3.83
C SER A 7 3.22 12.00 -2.78
N LEU A 8 3.60 11.62 -1.56
CA LEU A 8 2.70 11.51 -0.42
C LEU A 8 2.98 12.65 0.55
N PRO A 9 1.97 13.15 1.29
CA PRO A 9 2.19 14.10 2.38
C PRO A 9 3.10 13.49 3.44
N ASP A 10 3.99 14.30 4.04
CA ASP A 10 4.98 13.84 5.03
C ASP A 10 4.33 13.08 6.20
N LYS A 11 3.17 13.56 6.68
CA LYS A 11 2.44 12.90 7.77
C LYS A 11 1.99 11.49 7.41
N ILE A 12 1.59 11.27 6.15
CA ILE A 12 1.20 9.95 5.67
C ILE A 12 2.42 9.05 5.53
N TYR A 13 3.51 9.58 4.97
CA TYR A 13 4.76 8.82 4.88
C TYR A 13 5.29 8.40 6.26
N GLN A 14 5.26 9.31 7.24
CA GLN A 14 5.65 9.00 8.63
C GLN A 14 4.76 7.93 9.27
N LEU A 15 3.45 7.94 9.00
CA LEU A 15 2.54 6.90 9.48
C LEU A 15 2.92 5.53 8.89
N ILE A 16 3.16 5.48 7.58
CA ILE A 16 3.56 4.26 6.88
C ILE A 16 4.87 3.73 7.47
N ASP A 17 5.87 4.58 7.62
CA ASP A 17 7.20 4.20 8.07
C ASP A 17 7.22 3.74 9.53
N LYS A 18 6.49 4.43 10.43
CA LYS A 18 6.53 4.15 11.88
C LYS A 18 5.58 3.03 12.31
N GLU A 19 4.38 2.99 11.73
CA GLU A 19 3.32 2.12 12.23
C GLU A 19 3.15 0.84 11.41
N LEU A 20 3.44 0.91 10.09
CA LEU A 20 3.12 -0.17 9.16
C LEU A 20 4.36 -0.98 8.75
N ARG A 21 5.56 -0.38 8.76
CA ARG A 21 6.81 -1.12 8.54
C ARG A 21 6.99 -2.21 9.60
N GLY A 22 7.32 -3.42 9.16
CA GLY A 22 7.44 -4.62 10.02
C GLY A 22 6.09 -5.30 10.35
N LYS A 23 4.94 -4.64 10.12
CA LYS A 23 3.61 -5.27 10.26
C LYS A 23 3.00 -5.68 8.92
N MET A 24 3.10 -4.81 7.92
CA MET A 24 2.50 -4.99 6.58
C MET A 24 3.52 -5.25 5.46
N GLY A 25 4.82 -5.15 5.77
CA GLY A 25 5.92 -5.36 4.84
C GLY A 25 7.20 -4.70 5.31
N GLU A 26 8.29 -4.96 4.61
CA GLU A 26 9.62 -4.42 4.91
C GLU A 26 9.98 -3.22 4.02
N SER A 27 9.41 -3.17 2.81
CA SER A 27 9.66 -2.09 1.85
C SER A 27 8.42 -1.22 1.60
N ASP A 28 8.64 0.04 1.23
CA ASP A 28 7.56 1.00 0.94
C ASP A 28 6.65 0.49 -0.17
N SER A 29 7.24 -0.15 -1.19
CA SER A 29 6.52 -0.70 -2.33
C SER A 29 5.59 -1.84 -1.91
N GLU A 30 6.00 -2.69 -0.97
CA GLU A 30 5.16 -3.76 -0.44
C GLU A 30 4.00 -3.21 0.37
N ILE A 31 4.29 -2.29 1.30
CA ILE A 31 3.29 -1.71 2.19
C ILE A 31 2.23 -0.98 1.35
N ILE A 32 2.65 -0.11 0.42
CA ILE A 32 1.74 0.61 -0.47
C ILE A 32 0.93 -0.37 -1.33
N ARG A 33 1.57 -1.41 -1.90
CA ARG A 33 0.87 -2.42 -2.70
C ARG A 33 -0.23 -3.12 -1.89
N THR A 34 0.08 -3.53 -0.65
CA THR A 34 -0.88 -4.18 0.23
C THR A 34 -2.06 -3.26 0.54
N ILE A 35 -1.80 -1.99 0.86
CA ILE A 35 -2.85 -0.98 1.12
C ILE A 35 -3.74 -0.79 -0.12
N VAL A 36 -3.14 -0.62 -1.30
CA VAL A 36 -3.88 -0.41 -2.55
C VAL A 36 -4.74 -1.62 -2.89
N ILE A 37 -4.20 -2.84 -2.79
CA ILE A 37 -4.96 -4.06 -3.06
C ILE A 37 -6.12 -4.21 -2.08
N ALA A 38 -5.87 -3.99 -0.77
CA ALA A 38 -6.91 -4.07 0.26
C ALA A 38 -8.03 -3.07 -0.01
N TYR A 39 -7.68 -1.80 -0.26
CA TYR A 39 -8.65 -0.75 -0.57
C TYR A 39 -9.48 -1.07 -1.82
N LEU A 40 -8.85 -1.50 -2.91
CA LEU A 40 -9.56 -1.84 -4.13
C LEU A 40 -10.43 -3.09 -3.98
N SER A 41 -10.03 -4.05 -3.15
CA SER A 41 -10.82 -5.24 -2.81
C SER A 41 -12.06 -4.88 -2.00
N GLU A 42 -11.92 -4.03 -0.99
CA GLU A 42 -13.05 -3.51 -0.20
C GLU A 42 -14.07 -2.76 -1.06
N LYS A 43 -13.60 -2.04 -2.09
CA LYS A 43 -14.46 -1.35 -3.05
C LYS A 43 -15.03 -2.26 -4.14
N GLY A 44 -14.66 -3.54 -4.17
CA GLY A 44 -15.14 -4.52 -5.14
C GLY A 44 -14.52 -4.40 -6.53
N TYR A 45 -13.47 -3.59 -6.71
CA TYR A 45 -12.72 -3.49 -7.97
C TYR A 45 -11.80 -4.69 -8.18
N VAL A 46 -11.36 -5.32 -7.09
CA VAL A 46 -10.60 -6.58 -7.12
C VAL A 46 -11.55 -7.68 -6.64
N ARG A 47 -12.28 -8.27 -7.58
CA ARG A 47 -12.91 -9.58 -7.38
C ARG A 47 -11.84 -10.61 -7.74
N GLY A 48 -11.46 -11.43 -6.76
CA GLY A 48 -10.39 -12.41 -6.92
C GLY A 48 -10.50 -13.17 -8.23
N GLU A 49 -9.40 -13.19 -8.99
CA GLU A 49 -9.14 -14.29 -9.91
C GLU A 49 -9.07 -15.54 -9.04
N ARG A 50 -10.19 -16.25 -8.95
CA ARG A 50 -10.24 -17.65 -8.53
C ARG A 50 -9.77 -18.51 -9.69
#